data_AF-A0AAJ1AKC1-F1
#
_entry.id   AF-A0AAJ1AKC1-F1
#
_cell.length_a   1.000
_cell.length_b   1.000
_cell.length_c   1.000
_cell.angle_alpha   90.00
_cell.angle_beta   90.00
_cell.angle_gamma   90.00
#
_symmetry.space_group_name_H-M   'P 1'
#
loop_
_entity.id
_entity.type
_entity.pdbx_description
1 polymer ?
#
loop_
_entity_poly.entity_id
_entity_poly.type
_entity_poly.pdbx_seq_one_letter_code
_entity_poly.pdbx_strand_id
1 'polypeptide(L)'
;MTKQLATSSRRPRRDGLTCQQVTDLILNYVRGELPPRTALALKAHLRECPDCVAFLATYKQTIQATNSLRYETIPPAMRTRVRHFLRTKITGTSHAAASPA
;
A
#
# COMPACT_ATOMS: atom_id res chain seq x y z
N MET A 1 -19.66 46.97 -20.09
CA MET A 1 -20.10 45.60 -19.73
C MET A 1 -19.98 44.71 -20.97
N THR A 2 -18.81 44.13 -21.23
CA THR A 2 -18.60 43.21 -22.35
C THR A 2 -17.94 41.94 -21.81
N LYS A 3 -18.78 40.95 -21.52
CA LYS A 3 -18.38 39.64 -21.00
C LYS A 3 -17.90 38.81 -22.20
N GLN A 4 -16.59 38.71 -22.39
CA GLN A 4 -16.01 37.81 -23.38
C GLN A 4 -16.32 36.36 -23.00
N LEU A 5 -17.10 35.71 -23.87
CA LEU A 5 -17.36 34.28 -23.85
C LEU A 5 -16.08 33.55 -24.26
N ALA A 6 -15.35 33.02 -23.28
CA ALA A 6 -14.26 32.09 -23.54
C ALA A 6 -14.85 30.74 -23.98
N THR A 7 -14.83 30.49 -25.30
CA THR A 7 -15.03 29.17 -25.87
C THR A 7 -13.80 28.32 -25.56
N SER A 8 -13.84 27.65 -24.40
CA SER A 8 -12.81 26.70 -23.99
C SER A 8 -12.83 25.48 -24.92
N SER A 9 -12.00 25.53 -25.96
CA SER A 9 -11.71 24.40 -26.83
C SER A 9 -11.04 23.31 -25.99
N ARG A 10 -11.82 22.29 -25.59
CA ARG A 10 -11.33 21.17 -24.79
C ARG A 10 -10.53 20.24 -25.70
N ARG A 11 -9.22 20.46 -25.77
CA ARG A 11 -8.26 19.56 -26.41
C ARG A 11 -8.38 18.15 -25.76
N PRO A 12 -8.48 17.06 -26.53
CA PRO A 12 -8.44 15.72 -25.94
C PRO A 12 -7.10 15.55 -25.22
N ARG A 13 -7.16 15.21 -23.92
CA ARG A 13 -5.98 14.94 -23.10
C ARG A 13 -5.31 13.70 -23.69
N ARG A 14 -4.06 13.83 -24.15
CA ARG A 14 -3.20 12.66 -24.37
C ARG A 14 -3.22 11.82 -23.09
N ASP A 15 -3.42 10.52 -23.25
CA ASP A 15 -3.59 9.50 -22.20
C ASP A 15 -2.74 9.78 -20.96
N GLY A 16 -3.35 10.41 -19.97
CA GLY A 16 -2.70 10.76 -18.71
C GLY A 16 -3.10 9.73 -17.65
N LEU A 17 -2.11 9.20 -16.94
CA LEU A 17 -2.35 8.33 -15.79
C LEU A 17 -3.30 9.03 -14.80
N THR A 18 -4.31 8.30 -14.33
CA THR A 18 -5.20 8.80 -13.28
C THR A 18 -4.46 8.81 -11.94
N CYS A 19 -4.90 9.66 -11.01
CA CYS A 19 -4.34 9.66 -9.65
C CYS A 19 -4.41 8.27 -9.02
N GLN A 20 -5.51 7.54 -9.24
CA GLN A 20 -5.70 6.18 -8.74
C GLN A 20 -4.64 5.21 -9.29
N GLN A 21 -4.36 5.24 -10.60
CA GLN A 21 -3.34 4.39 -11.20
C GLN A 21 -1.95 4.61 -10.59
N VAL A 22 -1.62 5.88 -10.29
CA VAL A 22 -0.34 6.23 -9.66
C VAL A 22 -0.31 5.75 -8.21
N THR A 23 -1.37 5.99 -7.44
CA THR A 23 -1.42 5.53 -6.04
C THR A 23 -1.39 4.01 -5.91
N ASP A 24 -2.07 3.29 -6.81
CA ASP A 24 -2.08 1.83 -6.82
C ASP A 24 -0.68 1.28 -7.12
N LEU A 25 0.04 1.89 -8.07
CA LEU A 25 1.44 1.53 -8.35
C LEU A 25 2.31 1.63 -7.10
N ILE A 26 2.22 2.75 -6.39
CA ILE A 26 3.06 3.02 -5.21
C ILE A 26 2.65 2.13 -4.04
N LEU A 27 1.35 1.96 -3.81
CA LEU A 27 0.84 1.12 -2.72
C LEU A 27 1.26 -0.34 -2.92
N ASN A 28 1.08 -0.87 -4.13
CA ASN A 28 1.49 -2.23 -4.47
C ASN A 28 3.02 -2.37 -4.40
N TYR A 29 3.78 -1.33 -4.75
CA TYR A 29 5.24 -1.36 -4.57
C TYR A 29 5.63 -1.46 -3.10
N VAL A 30 5.02 -0.65 -2.23
CA VAL A 30 5.29 -0.67 -0.78
C VAL A 30 4.90 -2.00 -0.15
N ARG A 31 3.82 -2.64 -0.62
CA ARG A 31 3.38 -3.97 -0.16
C ARG A 31 4.18 -5.13 -0.75
N GLY A 32 5.00 -4.89 -1.77
CA GLY A 32 5.71 -5.95 -2.48
C GLY A 32 4.81 -6.79 -3.40
N GLU A 33 3.67 -6.24 -3.81
CA GLU A 33 2.62 -6.90 -4.60
C GLU A 33 2.68 -6.56 -6.10
N LEU A 34 3.67 -5.75 -6.52
CA LEU A 34 3.84 -5.45 -7.94
C LEU A 34 4.33 -6.66 -8.74
N PRO A 35 3.89 -6.81 -10.01
CA PRO A 35 4.49 -7.76 -10.94
C PRO A 35 6.02 -7.57 -11.02
N PRO A 36 6.82 -8.65 -11.08
CA PRO A 36 8.28 -8.55 -11.00
C PRO A 36 8.92 -7.59 -12.01
N ARG A 37 8.41 -7.57 -13.24
CA ARG A 37 8.88 -6.66 -14.30
C ARG A 37 8.64 -5.19 -13.94
N THR A 38 7.46 -4.86 -13.45
CA THR A 38 7.09 -3.50 -13.04
C THR A 38 7.87 -3.07 -11.80
N ALA A 39 8.05 -3.96 -10.82
CA ALA A 39 8.86 -3.69 -9.65
C ALA A 39 10.33 -3.40 -10.00
N LEU A 40 10.89 -4.14 -10.96
CA LEU A 40 12.26 -3.90 -11.45
C LEU A 40 12.38 -2.55 -12.16
N ALA A 41 11.43 -2.21 -13.03
CA ALA A 41 11.41 -0.93 -13.74
C ALA A 41 11.32 0.25 -12.75
N LEU A 42 10.43 0.15 -11.75
CA LEU A 42 10.30 1.18 -10.72
C LEU A 42 11.56 1.28 -9.85
N LYS A 43 12.19 0.15 -9.50
CA LYS A 43 13.48 0.16 -8.77
C LYS A 43 14.58 0.85 -9.57
N ALA A 44 14.65 0.63 -10.89
CA ALA A 44 15.61 1.32 -11.75
C ALA A 44 15.37 2.84 -11.73
N HIS A 45 14.13 3.27 -11.91
CA HIS A 45 13.76 4.69 -11.82
C HIS A 45 14.14 5.33 -10.46
N LEU A 46 13.86 4.63 -9.36
CA LEU A 46 14.20 5.11 -8.01
C LEU A 46 15.71 5.24 -7.77
N ARG A 47 16.57 4.58 -8.55
CA ARG A 47 18.03 4.80 -8.47
C ARG A 47 18.47 6.10 -9.13
N GLU A 48 17.69 6.60 -10.08
CA GLU A 48 18.05 7.74 -10.93
C GLU A 48 17.27 9.01 -10.58
N CYS A 49 16.17 8.90 -9.82
CA CYS A 49 15.29 10.01 -9.50
C CYS A 49 15.17 10.26 -7.98
N PRO A 50 15.94 11.21 -7.39
CA PRO A 50 15.91 11.49 -5.96
C PRO A 50 14.56 12.03 -5.47
N ASP A 51 13.84 12.77 -6.31
CA ASP A 51 12.52 13.31 -5.96
C ASP A 51 11.50 12.18 -5.74
N CYS A 52 11.53 11.14 -6.58
CA CYS A 52 10.66 9.98 -6.41
C CYS A 52 11.04 9.15 -5.17
N VAL A 53 12.32 9.11 -4.79
CA VAL A 53 12.76 8.50 -3.52
C VAL A 53 12.20 9.29 -2.33
N ALA A 54 12.32 10.61 -2.35
CA ALA A 54 11.79 11.48 -1.30
C ALA A 54 10.27 11.33 -1.18
N PHE A 55 9.55 11.34 -2.31
CA PHE A 55 8.11 11.15 -2.34
C PHE A 55 7.69 9.79 -1.76
N LEU A 56 8.37 8.71 -2.13
CA LEU A 56 8.09 7.38 -1.59
C LEU A 56 8.33 7.32 -0.07
N ALA A 57 9.36 8.01 0.43
CA ALA A 57 9.62 8.11 1.86
C ALA A 57 8.45 8.81 2.59
N THR A 58 7.96 9.94 2.08
CA THR A 58 6.78 10.63 2.61
C THR A 58 5.55 9.73 2.57
N TYR A 59 5.30 9.04 1.46
CA TYR A 59 4.15 8.15 1.31
C TYR A 59 4.17 7.00 2.35
N LYS A 60 5.34 6.40 2.59
CA LYS A 60 5.52 5.38 3.63
C LYS A 60 5.23 5.94 5.04
N GLN A 61 5.66 7.18 5.33
CA GLN A 61 5.35 7.83 6.59
C GLN A 61 3.85 8.08 6.75
N THR A 62 3.15 8.48 5.68
CA THR A 62 1.69 8.62 5.70
C THR A 62 1.02 7.29 6.06
N ILE A 63 1.41 6.18 5.43
CA ILE A 63 0.87 4.85 5.76
C ILE A 63 1.09 4.51 7.24
N GLN A 64 2.30 4.75 7.76
CA GLN A 64 2.61 4.48 9.16
C GLN A 64 1.76 5.33 10.10
N ALA A 65 1.64 6.63 9.83
CA ALA A 65 0.83 7.55 10.61
C ALA A 65 -0.65 7.12 10.61
N THR A 66 -1.21 6.80 9.45
CA THR A 66 -2.61 6.35 9.34
C THR A 66 -2.85 5.01 10.03
N ASN A 67 -1.88 4.07 9.97
CA ASN A 67 -1.99 2.80 10.67
C ASN A 67 -1.92 2.94 12.20
N SER A 68 -1.34 4.04 12.69
CA SER A 68 -1.28 4.32 14.13
C SER A 68 -2.58 4.88 14.68
N LEU A 69 -3.47 5.40 13.81
CA LEU A 69 -4.77 5.91 14.19
C LEU A 69 -5.67 4.74 14.63
N ARG A 70 -5.98 4.68 15.93
CA ARG A 70 -6.96 3.73 16.47
C ARG A 70 -8.31 4.41 16.58
N TYR A 71 -9.30 3.93 15.82
CA TYR A 71 -10.69 4.38 15.90
C TYR A 71 -11.31 4.12 17.27
N GLU A 72 -10.96 2.96 17.88
CA GLU A 72 -11.31 2.62 19.26
C GLU A 72 -10.24 1.69 19.83
N THR A 73 -9.98 1.74 21.15
CA THR A 73 -9.05 0.79 21.77
C THR A 73 -9.63 -0.62 21.68
N ILE A 74 -8.87 -1.58 21.13
CA ILE A 74 -9.32 -2.97 21.01
C ILE A 74 -9.76 -3.47 22.40
N PRO A 75 -11.04 -3.85 22.59
CA PRO A 75 -11.54 -4.27 23.88
C PRO A 75 -10.72 -5.45 24.43
N PRO A 76 -10.31 -5.44 25.70
CA PRO A 76 -9.47 -6.50 26.29
C PRO A 76 -10.07 -7.89 26.09
N ALA A 77 -11.39 -8.04 26.22
CA ALA A 77 -12.09 -9.31 26.02
C ALA A 77 -11.94 -9.86 24.58
N MET A 78 -11.97 -8.99 23.57
CA MET A 78 -11.73 -9.40 22.18
C MET A 78 -10.29 -9.84 21.99
N ARG A 79 -9.32 -9.09 22.50
CA ARG A 79 -7.89 -9.45 22.46
C ARG A 79 -7.65 -10.83 23.08
N THR A 80 -8.26 -11.11 24.23
CA THR A 80 -8.17 -12.41 24.92
C THR A 80 -8.74 -13.53 24.06
N ARG A 81 -9.95 -13.36 23.52
CA ARG A 81 -10.61 -14.38 22.68
C ARG A 81 -9.79 -14.71 21.42
N VAL A 82 -9.27 -13.69 20.71
CA VAL A 82 -8.45 -13.90 19.52
C VAL A 82 -7.14 -14.64 19.87
N ARG A 83 -6.43 -14.22 20.92
CA ARG A 83 -5.18 -14.90 21.34
C ARG A 83 -5.42 -16.35 21.75
N HIS A 84 -6.53 -16.64 22.43
CA HIS A 84 -6.92 -18.00 22.77
C HIS A 84 -7.17 -18.84 21.51
N PHE A 85 -7.95 -18.31 20.56
CA PHE A 85 -8.20 -18.99 19.28
C PHE A 85 -6.91 -19.30 18.51
N LEU A 86 -6.02 -18.32 18.34
CA LEU A 86 -4.74 -18.52 17.63
C LEU A 86 -3.88 -19.60 18.29
N ARG A 87 -3.82 -19.61 19.64
CA ARG A 87 -3.05 -20.62 20.38
C ARG A 87 -3.59 -22.03 20.22
N THR A 88 -4.90 -22.18 20.27
CA THR A 88 -5.57 -23.49 20.24
C THR A 88 -5.70 -24.08 18.84
N LYS A 89 -5.76 -23.25 17.79
CA LYS A 89 -6.03 -23.71 16.43
C LYS A 89 -4.87 -23.57 15.45
N ILE A 90 -3.92 -22.68 15.71
CA ILE A 90 -2.78 -22.42 14.79
C ILE A 90 -1.46 -22.89 15.38
N THR A 91 -1.22 -22.67 16.68
CA THR A 91 0.03 -23.11 17.32
C THR A 91 -0.05 -24.49 17.97
N GLY A 92 -1.25 -25.08 18.09
CA GLY A 92 -1.46 -26.42 18.65
C GLY A 92 -1.18 -27.58 17.68
N THR A 93 -0.83 -27.30 16.43
CA THR A 93 -0.43 -28.28 15.41
C THR A 93 1.06 -28.14 15.11
N SER A 94 1.91 -28.44 16.08
CA SER A 94 3.32 -28.68 15.81
C SER A 94 3.91 -29.69 16.79
N HIS A 95 3.55 -30.97 16.63
CA HIS A 95 4.49 -32.10 16.69
C HIS A 95 3.84 -33.41 16.19
N ALA A 96 4.00 -33.73 14.91
CA ALA A 96 3.91 -35.09 14.36
C ALA A 96 4.60 -35.15 12.99
N ALA A 97 5.89 -34.85 12.97
CA ALA A 97 6.78 -35.17 11.84
C ALA A 97 8.22 -35.32 12.37
N ALA A 98 8.39 -36.28 13.27
CA ALA A 98 9.65 -36.97 13.48
C ALA A 98 9.29 -38.46 13.66
N SER A 99 9.45 -39.24 12.60
CA SER A 99 9.43 -40.70 12.68
C SER A 99 10.82 -41.17 12.23
N PRO A 100 11.49 -42.05 12.99
CA PRO A 100 12.83 -42.52 12.65
C PRO A 100 12.75 -43.65 11.64
N ALA A 101 13.68 -43.64 10.68
CA ALA A 101 14.21 -44.82 10.02
C ALA A 101 15.74 -44.70 10.02
#